data_AF-A0A9R1W3P5-F1
#
_entry.id   AF-A0A9R1W3P5-F1
#
_cell.length_a   1.000
_cell.length_b   1.000
_cell.length_c   1.000
_cell.angle_alpha   90.00
_cell.angle_beta   90.00
_cell.angle_gamma   90.00
#
_symmetry.space_group_name_H-M   'P 1'
#
loop_
_entity.id
_entity.type
_entity.pdbx_description
1 polymer ?
#
loop_
_entity_poly.entity_id
_entity_poly.type
_entity_poly.pdbx_seq_one_letter_code
_entity_poly.pdbx_strand_id
1 'polypeptide(L)'
;MFSQFTLTTQVLMTWLVNPGTMKHLVRDVPTRWNSISRMLNIAQAYEKKTFERYDLKEYEFRSDIENAGLSTPSPSDWQHVRHLCHFLKPFCDVTKRIFGTLYVTSNTCIEDIYSILTLLDDAISDASLCDIALAMRVKFDNYFGDIEKMNLLLYFALILDPRNKVKCLVILLEDRYGKEKMEEKKKYVMDSMYELYNDYIRIYSPSTTSSTAGSSNSSSMLGKRQNPGATTPKPPLRNKLREKMKTNIVESICELEKYLKESAEEDSPMFNI
;
A
#
# COMPACT_ATOMS: atom_id res chain seq x y z
N MET A 1 11.74 16.57 -20.83
CA MET A 1 11.00 17.77 -20.43
C MET A 1 11.09 18.06 -18.92
N PHE A 2 12.16 17.65 -18.22
CA PHE A 2 12.35 17.93 -16.78
C PHE A 2 13.72 18.55 -16.42
N SER A 3 14.64 18.71 -17.39
CA SER A 3 15.97 19.29 -17.11
C SER A 3 16.06 20.82 -17.27
N GLN A 4 14.98 21.48 -17.70
CA GLN A 4 14.94 22.95 -17.81
C GLN A 4 14.46 23.65 -16.53
N PHE A 5 13.82 22.93 -15.59
CA PHE A 5 13.36 23.50 -14.31
C PHE A 5 14.44 23.61 -13.23
N THR A 6 15.60 22.96 -13.43
CA THR A 6 16.66 22.87 -12.41
C THR A 6 17.49 24.15 -12.26
N LEU A 7 17.60 24.99 -13.30
CA LEU A 7 18.36 26.25 -13.22
C LEU A 7 17.55 27.40 -12.59
N THR A 8 16.25 27.47 -12.89
CA THR A 8 15.35 28.53 -12.42
C THR A 8 15.20 28.53 -10.89
N THR A 9 15.19 27.33 -10.29
CA THR A 9 15.07 27.19 -8.83
C THR A 9 16.34 27.59 -8.08
N GLN A 10 17.51 27.53 -8.72
CA GLN A 10 18.77 27.84 -8.05
C GLN A 10 19.02 29.35 -7.95
N VAL A 11 18.55 30.13 -8.93
CA VAL A 11 18.60 31.61 -8.93
C VAL A 11 17.56 32.20 -7.96
N LEU A 12 16.38 31.60 -7.85
CA LEU A 12 15.33 32.02 -6.92
C LEU A 12 15.70 31.84 -5.43
N MET A 13 16.58 30.89 -5.12
CA MET A 13 16.95 30.55 -3.74
C MET A 13 18.00 31.50 -3.13
N THR A 14 18.80 32.18 -3.95
CA THR A 14 19.84 33.12 -3.47
C THR A 14 19.28 34.47 -3.03
N TRP A 15 18.04 34.83 -3.41
CA TRP A 15 17.46 36.16 -3.18
C TRP A 15 16.35 36.22 -2.11
N LEU A 16 15.89 35.08 -1.58
CA LEU A 16 14.77 35.00 -0.63
C LEU A 16 15.21 34.80 0.83
N VAL A 17 16.20 35.57 1.30
CA VAL A 17 16.59 35.61 2.71
C VAL A 17 16.13 36.92 3.37
N ASN A 18 14.88 36.96 3.85
CA ASN A 18 14.49 37.81 4.98
C ASN A 18 13.23 37.24 5.70
N PRO A 19 13.16 37.26 7.06
CA PRO A 19 12.29 36.39 7.83
C PRO A 19 10.95 37.05 8.16
N GLY A 20 9.86 36.43 7.71
CA GLY A 20 8.50 36.85 8.03
C GLY A 20 7.48 35.94 7.35
N THR A 21 7.39 34.68 7.80
CA THR A 21 6.41 33.67 7.33
C THR A 21 6.35 33.46 5.82
N MET A 22 7.49 33.49 5.13
CA MET A 22 7.60 32.99 3.76
C MET A 22 7.86 31.49 3.79
N LYS A 23 6.94 30.68 3.25
CA LYS A 23 7.22 29.26 2.99
C LYS A 23 8.37 29.21 1.98
N HIS A 24 9.56 28.84 2.41
CA HIS A 24 10.73 28.76 1.52
C HIS A 24 10.43 27.84 0.35
N LEU A 25 10.86 28.22 -0.87
CA LEU A 25 10.80 27.34 -2.03
C LEU A 25 11.55 26.05 -1.70
N VAL A 26 10.95 24.91 -2.02
CA VAL A 26 11.53 23.60 -1.73
C VAL A 26 11.82 22.91 -3.05
N ARG A 27 13.06 22.48 -3.23
CA ARG A 27 13.46 21.68 -4.39
C ARG A 27 12.68 20.37 -4.41
N ASP A 28 12.12 20.02 -5.55
CA ASP A 28 11.46 18.74 -5.75
C ASP A 28 12.46 17.58 -5.80
N VAL A 29 11.92 16.36 -5.71
CA VAL A 29 12.67 15.14 -5.94
C VAL A 29 11.93 14.43 -7.08
N PRO A 30 12.53 14.25 -8.27
CA PRO A 30 11.83 13.79 -9.47
C PRO A 30 11.12 12.44 -9.33
N THR A 31 11.58 11.60 -8.40
CA THR A 31 11.00 10.28 -8.13
C THR A 31 9.89 10.28 -7.08
N ARG A 32 9.61 11.44 -6.44
CA ARG A 32 8.66 11.56 -5.33
C ARG A 32 7.62 12.63 -5.63
N TRP A 33 6.45 12.18 -6.07
CA TRP A 33 5.31 13.04 -6.36
C TRP A 33 4.83 13.87 -5.14
N ASN A 34 5.05 13.40 -3.90
CA ASN A 34 4.86 14.20 -2.69
C ASN A 34 5.77 15.45 -2.63
N SER A 35 7.03 15.33 -3.09
CA SER A 35 7.98 16.45 -3.12
C SER A 35 7.58 17.46 -4.19
N ILE A 36 7.17 16.97 -5.37
CA ILE A 36 6.63 17.77 -6.47
C ILE A 36 5.39 18.54 -6.02
N SER A 37 4.41 17.84 -5.42
CA SER A 37 3.20 18.47 -4.87
C SER A 37 3.53 19.55 -3.84
N ARG A 38 4.49 19.29 -2.93
CA ARG A 38 4.92 20.29 -1.96
C ARG A 38 5.56 21.52 -2.63
N MET A 39 6.46 21.31 -3.58
CA MET A 39 7.09 22.41 -4.33
C MET A 39 6.05 23.26 -5.05
N LEU A 40 5.15 22.64 -5.82
CA LEU A 40 4.14 23.35 -6.61
C LEU A 40 3.14 24.10 -5.73
N ASN A 41 2.74 23.54 -4.59
CA ASN A 41 1.88 24.22 -3.62
C ASN A 41 2.57 25.45 -3.00
N ILE A 42 3.89 25.40 -2.79
CA ILE A 42 4.65 26.57 -2.30
C ILE A 42 4.81 27.60 -3.43
N ALA A 43 5.16 27.18 -4.64
CA ALA A 43 5.35 28.07 -5.79
C ALA A 43 4.09 28.88 -6.12
N GLN A 44 2.90 28.26 -6.06
CA GLN A 44 1.62 28.95 -6.26
C GLN A 44 1.40 30.10 -5.28
N ALA A 45 1.88 30.01 -4.04
CA ALA A 45 1.74 31.09 -3.05
C ALA A 45 2.51 32.37 -3.46
N TYR A 46 3.46 32.24 -4.40
CA TYR A 46 4.28 33.33 -4.92
C TYR A 46 3.79 33.89 -6.25
N GLU A 47 2.86 33.25 -6.97
CA GLU A 47 2.30 33.72 -8.26
C GLU A 47 1.95 35.22 -8.21
N LYS A 48 1.06 35.62 -7.30
CA LYS A 48 0.60 37.02 -7.19
C LYS A 48 1.55 37.96 -6.46
N LYS A 49 2.31 37.45 -5.48
CA LYS A 49 3.17 38.29 -4.62
C LYS A 49 4.51 38.61 -5.26
N THR A 50 5.01 37.68 -6.06
CA THR A 50 6.33 37.68 -6.64
C THR A 50 6.13 37.82 -8.14
N PHE A 51 5.68 36.79 -8.85
CA PHE A 51 5.74 36.76 -10.32
C PHE A 51 4.95 37.87 -11.03
N GLU A 52 3.75 38.24 -10.57
CA GLU A 52 2.99 39.38 -11.12
C GLU A 52 3.66 40.75 -10.91
N ARG A 53 4.40 40.93 -9.81
CA ARG A 53 5.10 42.20 -9.52
C ARG A 53 6.43 42.31 -10.26
N TYR A 54 7.09 41.19 -10.56
CA TYR A 54 8.36 41.15 -11.29
C TYR A 54 8.21 41.43 -12.78
N ASP A 55 7.13 40.97 -13.42
CA ASP A 55 6.87 41.20 -14.86
C ASP A 55 6.76 42.70 -15.22
N LEU A 56 6.54 43.56 -14.22
CA LEU A 56 6.32 45.00 -14.40
C LEU A 56 7.51 45.90 -14.01
N LYS A 57 8.54 45.41 -13.29
CA LYS A 57 9.48 46.32 -12.58
C LYS A 57 10.98 46.01 -12.61
N GLU A 58 11.43 44.81 -12.99
CA GLU A 58 12.87 44.47 -12.93
C GLU A 58 13.39 43.95 -14.29
N TYR A 59 13.83 44.88 -15.14
CA TYR A 59 14.37 44.61 -16.48
C TYR A 59 15.59 43.66 -16.46
N GLU A 60 16.47 43.80 -15.45
CA GLU A 60 17.70 43.00 -15.32
C GLU A 60 17.40 41.51 -15.07
N PHE A 61 16.47 41.21 -14.17
CA PHE A 61 16.11 39.82 -13.86
C PHE A 61 15.40 39.11 -15.02
N ARG A 62 14.57 39.83 -15.77
CA ARG A 62 13.95 39.30 -16.99
C ARG A 62 15.00 38.97 -18.05
N SER A 63 15.99 39.86 -18.22
CA SER A 63 17.13 39.60 -19.10
C SER A 63 17.92 38.37 -18.65
N ASP A 64 18.16 38.19 -17.35
CA ASP A 64 18.86 37.00 -16.82
C ASP A 64 18.11 35.69 -17.08
N ILE A 65 16.77 35.68 -16.96
CA ILE A 65 15.93 34.52 -17.28
C ILE A 65 15.95 34.21 -18.78
N GLU A 66 15.81 35.24 -19.62
CA GLU A 66 15.84 35.09 -21.08
C GLU A 66 17.22 34.64 -21.56
N ASN A 67 18.31 35.17 -20.98
CA ASN A 67 19.69 34.74 -21.24
C ASN A 67 19.95 33.28 -20.82
N ALA A 68 19.24 32.80 -19.80
CA ALA A 68 19.25 31.38 -19.41
C ALA A 68 18.37 30.49 -20.31
N GLY A 69 17.71 31.05 -21.33
CA GLY A 69 16.81 30.34 -22.24
C GLY A 69 15.48 29.92 -21.59
N LEU A 70 15.09 30.61 -20.53
CA LEU A 70 13.87 30.33 -19.76
C LEU A 70 12.85 31.45 -19.98
N SER A 71 11.59 31.17 -19.65
CA SER A 71 10.52 32.16 -19.65
C SER A 71 9.82 32.18 -18.29
N THR A 72 9.25 33.34 -17.94
CA THR A 72 8.38 33.44 -16.77
C THR A 72 7.08 32.69 -17.03
N PRO A 73 6.56 31.93 -16.05
CA PRO A 73 5.30 31.19 -16.23
C PRO A 73 4.14 32.14 -16.52
N SER A 74 3.36 31.83 -17.56
CA SER A 74 2.18 32.58 -17.97
C SER A 74 0.99 32.30 -17.02
N PRO A 75 -0.08 33.12 -17.07
CA PRO A 75 -1.31 32.83 -16.32
C PRO A 75 -1.91 31.44 -16.64
N SER A 76 -1.75 30.97 -17.87
CA SER A 76 -2.17 29.63 -18.30
C SER A 76 -1.34 28.54 -17.62
N ASP A 77 -0.01 28.73 -17.52
CA ASP A 77 0.87 27.77 -16.83
C ASP A 77 0.48 27.63 -15.36
N TRP A 78 0.15 28.74 -14.69
CA TRP A 78 -0.32 28.70 -13.31
C TRP A 78 -1.68 28.01 -13.14
N GLN A 79 -2.56 28.12 -14.14
CA GLN A 79 -3.80 27.34 -14.16
C GLN A 79 -3.52 25.84 -14.27
N HIS A 80 -2.58 25.42 -15.12
CA HIS A 80 -2.14 24.02 -15.18
C HIS A 80 -1.51 23.56 -13.86
N VAL A 81 -0.67 24.39 -13.22
CA VAL A 81 -0.07 24.07 -11.92
C VAL A 81 -1.13 23.87 -10.84
N ARG A 82 -2.17 24.73 -10.80
CA ARG A 82 -3.32 24.57 -9.89
C ARG A 82 -4.03 23.25 -10.12
N HIS A 83 -4.30 22.92 -11.38
CA HIS A 83 -4.95 21.68 -11.76
C HIS A 83 -4.12 20.46 -11.32
N LEU A 84 -2.82 20.47 -11.63
CA LEU A 84 -1.90 19.41 -11.24
C LEU A 84 -1.82 19.25 -9.72
N CYS A 85 -1.82 20.34 -8.94
CA CYS A 85 -1.82 20.27 -7.49
C CYS A 85 -3.12 19.68 -6.91
N HIS A 86 -4.25 20.01 -7.52
CA HIS A 86 -5.53 19.40 -7.18
C HIS A 86 -5.49 17.89 -7.44
N PHE A 87 -4.98 17.47 -8.61
CA PHE A 87 -4.82 16.07 -8.96
C PHE A 87 -3.86 15.32 -8.03
N LEU A 88 -2.71 15.90 -7.66
CA LEU A 88 -1.71 15.24 -6.79
C LEU A 88 -2.10 15.20 -5.31
N LYS A 89 -3.07 16.00 -4.87
CA LYS A 89 -3.43 16.13 -3.46
C LYS A 89 -4.02 14.84 -2.86
N PRO A 90 -5.00 14.16 -3.46
CA PRO A 90 -5.54 12.91 -2.93
C PRO A 90 -4.46 11.83 -2.71
N PHE A 91 -3.52 11.69 -3.65
CA PHE A 91 -2.39 10.80 -3.49
C PHE A 91 -1.63 11.13 -2.20
N CYS A 92 -1.37 12.43 -1.93
CA CYS A 92 -0.58 12.90 -0.79
C CYS A 92 -1.26 12.49 0.51
N ASP A 93 -2.57 12.63 0.53
CA ASP A 93 -3.39 12.36 1.71
C ASP A 93 -3.53 10.86 1.95
N VAL A 94 -3.72 10.05 0.89
CA VAL A 94 -3.65 8.58 0.97
C VAL A 94 -2.30 8.12 1.51
N THR A 95 -1.20 8.71 1.03
CA THR A 95 0.15 8.32 1.50
C THR A 95 0.33 8.64 2.97
N LYS A 96 -0.03 9.85 3.40
CA LYS A 96 0.02 10.18 4.84
C LYS A 96 -0.83 9.22 5.66
N ARG A 97 -1.98 8.81 5.12
CA ARG A 97 -2.87 7.87 5.79
C ARG A 97 -2.23 6.49 5.94
N ILE A 98 -1.71 5.91 4.85
CA ILE A 98 -1.05 4.58 4.84
C ILE A 98 0.21 4.57 5.72
N PHE A 99 1.00 5.64 5.70
CA PHE A 99 2.24 5.76 6.48
C PHE A 99 2.01 6.31 7.90
N GLY A 100 0.76 6.46 8.33
CA GLY A 100 0.42 6.81 9.70
C GLY A 100 0.84 5.69 10.67
N THR A 101 1.30 6.06 11.86
CA THR A 101 1.80 5.11 12.88
C THR A 101 0.95 5.03 14.15
N LEU A 102 -0.08 5.88 14.26
CA LEU A 102 -0.91 6.01 15.47
C LEU A 102 -2.25 5.27 15.38
N TYR A 103 -2.51 4.57 14.28
CA TYR A 103 -3.74 3.83 14.04
C TYR A 103 -3.46 2.66 13.09
N VAL A 104 -4.34 1.65 13.12
CA VAL A 104 -4.26 0.51 12.19
C VAL A 104 -4.64 1.00 10.79
N THR A 105 -3.74 0.78 9.83
CA THR A 105 -3.92 1.17 8.42
C THR A 105 -4.17 -0.02 7.51
N SER A 106 -3.80 -1.23 7.95
CA SER A 106 -3.76 -2.41 7.10
C SER A 106 -5.13 -2.81 6.55
N ASN A 107 -6.19 -2.60 7.33
CA ASN A 107 -7.56 -2.95 6.98
C ASN A 107 -8.16 -2.03 5.88
N THR A 108 -7.78 -0.76 5.82
CA THR A 108 -8.26 0.21 4.80
C THR A 108 -7.24 0.46 3.68
N CYS A 109 -6.02 -0.04 3.81
CA CYS A 109 -4.92 0.21 2.86
C CYS A 109 -5.28 -0.20 1.43
N ILE A 110 -6.04 -1.28 1.28
CA ILE A 110 -6.53 -1.72 -0.03
C ILE A 110 -7.45 -0.67 -0.65
N GLU A 111 -8.45 -0.21 0.08
CA GLU A 111 -9.42 0.79 -0.40
C GLU A 111 -8.70 2.07 -0.82
N ASP A 112 -7.70 2.47 -0.04
CA ASP A 112 -6.82 3.59 -0.34
C ASP A 112 -6.05 3.41 -1.66
N ILE A 113 -5.47 2.23 -1.89
CA ILE A 113 -4.77 1.90 -3.14
C ILE A 113 -5.74 1.93 -4.33
N TYR A 114 -6.95 1.40 -4.19
CA TYR A 114 -7.96 1.44 -5.26
C TYR A 114 -8.48 2.86 -5.51
N SER A 115 -8.62 3.69 -4.48
CA SER A 115 -8.99 5.10 -4.68
C SER A 115 -7.99 5.84 -5.56
N ILE A 116 -6.69 5.53 -5.42
CA ILE A 116 -5.64 6.05 -6.31
C ILE A 116 -5.83 5.55 -7.74
N LEU A 117 -6.19 4.27 -7.94
CA LEU A 117 -6.45 3.70 -9.26
C LEU A 117 -7.57 4.47 -9.97
N THR A 118 -8.71 4.68 -9.30
CA THR A 118 -9.85 5.43 -9.84
C THR A 118 -9.46 6.85 -10.22
N LEU A 119 -8.72 7.54 -9.34
CA LEU A 119 -8.23 8.89 -9.63
C LEU A 119 -7.31 8.94 -10.87
N LEU A 120 -6.52 7.89 -11.10
CA LEU A 120 -5.70 7.77 -12.31
C LEU A 120 -6.57 7.56 -13.55
N ASP A 121 -7.59 6.69 -13.47
CA ASP A 121 -8.52 6.44 -14.58
C ASP A 121 -9.29 7.70 -14.98
N ASP A 122 -9.78 8.46 -14.00
CA ASP A 122 -10.47 9.73 -14.24
C ASP A 122 -9.54 10.75 -14.92
N ALA A 123 -8.29 10.85 -14.44
CA ALA A 123 -7.31 11.80 -14.97
C ALA A 123 -6.77 11.43 -16.36
N ILE A 124 -6.88 10.17 -16.79
CA ILE A 124 -6.55 9.77 -18.17
C ILE A 124 -7.53 10.41 -19.17
N SER A 125 -8.78 10.66 -18.76
CA SER A 125 -9.77 11.32 -19.61
C SER A 125 -9.60 12.84 -19.67
N ASP A 126 -8.78 13.42 -18.79
CA ASP A 126 -8.47 14.85 -18.77
C ASP A 126 -7.29 15.16 -19.69
N ALA A 127 -7.51 15.93 -20.76
CA ALA A 127 -6.48 16.27 -21.73
C ALA A 127 -5.24 16.98 -21.12
N SER A 128 -5.41 17.71 -20.01
CA SER A 128 -4.32 18.41 -19.33
C SER A 128 -3.50 17.52 -18.39
N LEU A 129 -4.03 16.35 -18.00
CA LEU A 129 -3.40 15.41 -17.08
C LEU A 129 -3.08 14.06 -17.71
N CYS A 130 -3.62 13.75 -18.89
CA CYS A 130 -3.57 12.43 -19.52
C CYS A 130 -2.15 11.84 -19.55
N ASP A 131 -1.18 12.58 -20.07
CA ASP A 131 0.21 12.11 -20.15
C ASP A 131 0.82 11.82 -18.76
N ILE A 132 0.51 12.66 -17.77
CA ILE A 132 1.00 12.50 -16.40
C ILE A 132 0.32 11.29 -15.74
N ALA A 133 -1.00 11.17 -15.90
CA ALA A 133 -1.80 10.09 -15.36
C ALA A 133 -1.38 8.74 -15.96
N LEU A 134 -1.17 8.66 -17.28
CA LEU A 134 -0.64 7.47 -17.95
C LEU A 134 0.75 7.09 -17.41
N ALA A 135 1.67 8.05 -17.28
CA ALA A 135 3.00 7.78 -16.74
C ALA A 135 2.96 7.29 -15.28
N MET A 136 2.02 7.81 -14.47
CA MET A 136 1.79 7.33 -13.10
C MET A 136 1.10 5.96 -13.07
N ARG A 137 0.17 5.70 -13.99
CA ARG A 137 -0.56 4.43 -14.13
C ARG A 137 0.38 3.28 -14.47
N VAL A 138 1.31 3.47 -15.40
CA VAL A 138 2.35 2.47 -15.71
C VAL A 138 3.13 2.07 -14.45
N LYS A 139 3.49 3.04 -13.59
CA LYS A 139 4.18 2.74 -12.33
C LYS A 139 3.26 2.04 -11.33
N PHE A 140 2.00 2.46 -11.26
CA PHE A 140 1.00 1.82 -10.40
C PHE A 140 0.83 0.34 -10.78
N ASP A 141 0.64 0.02 -12.06
CA ASP A 141 0.35 -1.33 -12.55
C ASP A 141 1.52 -2.31 -12.34
N ASN A 142 2.75 -1.79 -12.23
CA ASN A 142 3.93 -2.59 -11.88
C ASN A 142 3.84 -3.20 -10.48
N TYR A 143 3.19 -2.51 -9.53
CA TYR A 143 3.07 -2.95 -8.14
C TYR A 143 1.66 -3.44 -7.79
N PHE A 144 0.63 -2.84 -8.38
CA PHE A 144 -0.77 -2.97 -7.95
C PHE A 144 -1.72 -3.31 -9.11
N GLY A 145 -1.21 -3.66 -10.31
CA GLY A 145 -2.03 -3.87 -11.50
C GLY A 145 -2.83 -5.18 -11.52
N ASP A 146 -2.39 -6.20 -10.77
CA ASP A 146 -3.13 -7.46 -10.61
C ASP A 146 -2.92 -8.03 -9.20
N ILE A 147 -3.83 -8.89 -8.75
CA ILE A 147 -3.84 -9.49 -7.42
C ILE A 147 -2.57 -10.30 -7.16
N GLU A 148 -2.03 -10.93 -8.19
CA GLU A 148 -0.82 -11.76 -8.14
C GLU A 148 0.45 -10.93 -7.96
N LYS A 149 0.41 -9.64 -8.33
CA LYS A 149 1.51 -8.70 -8.10
C LYS A 149 1.41 -8.03 -6.72
N MET A 150 0.20 -7.99 -6.16
CA MET A 150 -0.05 -7.36 -4.87
C MET A 150 0.33 -8.28 -3.72
N ASN A 151 0.71 -7.66 -2.60
CA ASN A 151 0.94 -8.39 -1.37
C ASN A 151 -0.41 -8.92 -0.82
N LEU A 152 -0.59 -10.25 -0.82
CA LEU A 152 -1.81 -10.91 -0.35
C LEU A 152 -2.18 -10.58 1.10
N LEU A 153 -1.22 -10.19 1.94
CA LEU A 153 -1.48 -9.75 3.31
C LEU A 153 -2.44 -8.54 3.36
N LEU A 154 -2.45 -7.69 2.33
CA LEU A 154 -3.38 -6.59 2.23
C LEU A 154 -4.83 -7.09 2.14
N TYR A 155 -5.06 -8.18 1.39
CA TYR A 155 -6.39 -8.78 1.26
C TYR A 155 -6.78 -9.56 2.51
N PHE A 156 -5.80 -10.20 3.17
CA PHE A 156 -6.07 -10.85 4.44
C PHE A 156 -6.46 -9.84 5.52
N ALA A 157 -5.78 -8.69 5.58
CA ALA A 157 -6.14 -7.61 6.50
C ALA A 157 -7.56 -7.08 6.23
N LEU A 158 -7.96 -6.96 4.95
CA LEU A 158 -9.33 -6.61 4.59
C LEU A 158 -10.35 -7.65 5.10
N ILE A 159 -10.07 -8.95 4.93
CA ILE A 159 -10.98 -10.03 5.36
C ILE A 159 -11.03 -10.17 6.88
N LEU A 160 -9.88 -9.99 7.55
CA LEU A 160 -9.73 -10.09 9.00
C LEU A 160 -10.26 -8.86 9.75
N ASP A 161 -10.64 -7.78 9.06
CA ASP A 161 -11.46 -6.74 9.66
C ASP A 161 -12.90 -7.26 9.86
N PRO A 162 -13.40 -7.33 11.10
CA PRO A 162 -14.73 -7.86 11.40
C PRO A 162 -15.87 -7.13 10.69
N ARG A 163 -15.67 -5.87 10.29
CA ARG A 163 -16.66 -5.06 9.56
C ARG A 163 -16.74 -5.41 8.08
N ASN A 164 -15.63 -5.90 7.52
CA ASN A 164 -15.49 -6.12 6.09
C ASN A 164 -15.78 -7.56 5.69
N LYS A 165 -15.11 -8.52 6.36
CA LYS A 165 -15.17 -9.96 6.06
C LYS A 165 -14.94 -10.25 4.56
N VAL A 166 -15.35 -11.44 4.11
CA VAL A 166 -15.28 -11.84 2.69
C VAL A 166 -16.19 -10.99 1.80
N LYS A 167 -17.23 -10.37 2.37
CA LYS A 167 -18.19 -9.56 1.64
C LYS A 167 -17.52 -8.36 0.94
N CYS A 168 -16.67 -7.61 1.64
CA CYS A 168 -15.94 -6.50 1.03
C CYS A 168 -14.95 -6.96 -0.03
N LEU A 169 -14.30 -8.12 0.15
CA LEU A 169 -13.45 -8.71 -0.89
C LEU A 169 -14.24 -8.96 -2.17
N VAL A 170 -15.43 -9.57 -2.08
CA VAL A 170 -16.28 -9.86 -3.25
C VAL A 170 -16.64 -8.57 -3.98
N ILE A 171 -17.14 -7.56 -3.26
CA ILE A 171 -17.54 -6.26 -3.85
C ILE A 171 -16.36 -5.65 -4.61
N LEU A 172 -15.19 -5.63 -3.98
CA LEU A 172 -13.98 -5.05 -4.54
C LEU A 172 -13.48 -5.80 -5.79
N LEU A 173 -13.53 -7.13 -5.76
CA LEU A 173 -13.11 -7.94 -6.91
C LEU A 173 -14.12 -7.88 -8.06
N GLU A 174 -15.42 -7.81 -7.79
CA GLU A 174 -16.44 -7.59 -8.81
C GLU A 174 -16.26 -6.23 -9.50
N ASP A 175 -16.00 -5.18 -8.72
CA ASP A 175 -15.77 -3.83 -9.25
C ASP A 175 -14.53 -3.78 -10.16
N ARG A 176 -13.41 -4.36 -9.71
CA ARG A 176 -12.14 -4.31 -10.45
C ARG A 176 -12.09 -5.22 -11.67
N TYR A 177 -12.57 -6.46 -11.53
CA TYR A 177 -12.35 -7.52 -12.52
C TYR A 177 -13.62 -7.96 -13.25
N GLY A 178 -14.78 -7.48 -12.81
CA GLY A 178 -16.07 -7.99 -13.25
C GLY A 178 -16.44 -9.33 -12.63
N LYS A 179 -17.74 -9.65 -12.71
CA LYS A 179 -18.30 -10.88 -12.13
C LYS A 179 -17.71 -12.18 -12.69
N GLU A 180 -17.25 -12.16 -13.94
CA GLU A 180 -16.68 -13.33 -14.60
C GLU A 180 -15.40 -13.81 -13.90
N LYS A 181 -14.51 -12.89 -13.54
CA LYS A 181 -13.20 -13.19 -12.94
C LYS A 181 -13.19 -13.11 -11.42
N MET A 182 -14.24 -12.55 -10.82
CA MET A 182 -14.31 -12.36 -9.37
C MET A 182 -14.15 -13.69 -8.62
N GLU A 183 -14.88 -14.74 -8.99
CA GLU A 183 -14.85 -15.99 -8.21
C GLU A 183 -13.49 -16.69 -8.32
N GLU A 184 -12.83 -16.60 -9.49
CA GLU A 184 -11.45 -17.09 -9.69
C GLU A 184 -10.46 -16.36 -8.77
N LYS A 185 -10.47 -15.01 -8.79
CA LYS A 185 -9.56 -14.19 -8.00
C LYS A 185 -9.85 -14.29 -6.50
N LYS A 186 -11.12 -14.40 -6.10
CA LYS A 186 -11.54 -14.66 -4.72
C LYS A 186 -11.01 -16.01 -4.26
N LYS A 187 -11.17 -17.06 -5.06
CA LYS A 187 -10.64 -18.39 -4.73
C LYS A 187 -9.13 -18.34 -4.52
N TYR A 188 -8.40 -17.65 -5.39
CA TYR A 188 -6.95 -17.48 -5.25
C TYR A 188 -6.55 -16.84 -3.89
N VAL A 189 -7.24 -15.77 -3.48
CA VAL A 189 -7.00 -15.13 -2.17
C VAL A 189 -7.35 -16.07 -1.02
N MET A 190 -8.51 -16.72 -1.07
CA MET A 190 -8.98 -17.59 0.00
C MET A 190 -8.09 -18.81 0.17
N ASP A 191 -7.72 -19.49 -0.93
CA ASP A 191 -6.83 -20.64 -0.90
C ASP A 191 -5.47 -20.24 -0.27
N SER A 192 -4.92 -19.08 -0.64
CA SER A 192 -3.68 -18.55 -0.06
C SER A 192 -3.81 -18.21 1.44
N MET A 193 -4.98 -17.70 1.87
CA MET A 193 -5.26 -17.42 3.28
C MET A 193 -5.32 -18.70 4.11
N TYR A 194 -5.97 -19.75 3.58
CA TYR A 194 -6.01 -21.06 4.23
C TYR A 194 -4.63 -21.71 4.30
N GLU A 195 -3.80 -21.58 3.26
CA GLU A 195 -2.40 -22.03 3.29
C GLU A 195 -1.60 -21.36 4.40
N LEU A 196 -1.68 -20.02 4.50
CA LEU A 196 -1.01 -19.27 5.56
C LEU A 196 -1.48 -19.70 6.96
N TYR A 197 -2.79 -19.90 7.12
CA TYR A 197 -3.36 -20.36 8.39
C TYR A 197 -2.91 -21.79 8.76
N ASN A 198 -2.84 -22.69 7.78
CA ASN A 198 -2.33 -24.04 8.00
C ASN A 198 -0.84 -24.05 8.38
N ASP A 199 -0.05 -23.18 7.76
CA ASP A 199 1.36 -22.98 8.14
C ASP A 199 1.49 -22.45 9.57
N TYR A 200 0.65 -21.50 9.96
CA TYR A 200 0.57 -21.01 11.34
C TYR A 200 0.27 -22.15 12.33
N ILE A 201 -0.77 -22.96 12.08
CA ILE A 201 -1.07 -24.13 12.92
C ILE A 201 0.13 -25.09 12.97
N ARG A 202 0.76 -25.39 11.83
CA ARG A 202 1.89 -26.34 11.80
C ARG A 202 3.06 -25.90 12.68
N ILE A 203 3.32 -24.59 12.76
CA ILE A 203 4.45 -24.03 13.53
C ILE A 203 4.09 -23.92 15.03
N TYR A 204 2.86 -23.53 15.34
CA TYR A 204 2.48 -23.11 16.69
C TYR A 204 1.53 -24.08 17.42
N SER A 205 1.02 -25.10 16.74
CA SER A 205 0.20 -26.11 17.42
C SER A 205 1.09 -26.88 18.41
N PRO A 206 0.69 -26.96 19.69
CA PRO A 206 1.44 -27.73 20.66
C PRO A 206 1.59 -29.14 20.11
N SER A 207 2.84 -29.58 19.93
CA SER A 207 3.09 -30.98 19.65
C SER A 207 2.44 -31.74 20.80
N THR A 208 1.38 -32.51 20.53
CA THR A 208 0.92 -33.54 21.46
C THR A 208 1.99 -34.63 21.47
N THR A 209 3.17 -34.31 22.00
CA THR A 209 3.99 -35.31 22.64
C THR A 209 3.20 -35.75 23.85
N SER A 210 2.61 -36.93 23.76
CA SER A 210 2.27 -37.74 24.93
C SER A 210 3.56 -38.08 25.67
N SER A 211 4.13 -37.08 26.36
CA SER A 211 5.19 -37.27 27.33
C SER A 211 4.54 -37.71 28.64
N THR A 212 4.51 -39.02 28.83
CA THR A 212 4.45 -39.60 30.17
C THR A 212 5.52 -38.90 31.02
N ALA A 213 5.09 -38.32 32.13
CA ALA A 213 5.90 -37.49 33.00
C ALA A 213 7.25 -38.15 33.37
N GLY A 214 8.32 -37.45 33.08
CA GLY A 214 9.66 -37.65 33.62
C GLY A 214 10.32 -36.28 33.72
N SER A 215 10.45 -35.79 34.94
CA SER A 215 10.87 -34.43 35.28
C SER A 215 12.26 -34.04 34.76
N SER A 216 12.36 -32.75 34.45
CA SER A 216 13.53 -31.85 34.55
C SER A 216 14.65 -31.88 33.48
N ASN A 217 14.76 -30.68 32.87
CA ASN A 217 15.91 -30.01 32.28
C ASN A 217 16.49 -30.55 30.97
N SER A 218 16.27 -29.79 29.88
CA SER A 218 17.09 -29.86 28.68
C SER A 218 17.52 -28.47 28.22
N SER A 219 18.79 -28.19 28.54
CA SER A 219 19.69 -27.38 27.75
C SER A 219 19.80 -27.90 26.30
N SER A 220 20.12 -26.96 25.41
CA SER A 220 20.40 -27.04 23.97
C SER A 220 21.00 -28.35 23.44
N MET A 221 20.51 -28.77 22.28
CA MET A 221 21.02 -29.87 21.45
C MET A 221 22.41 -29.58 20.85
N LEU A 222 23.37 -30.48 21.06
CA LEU A 222 24.35 -30.83 20.03
C LEU A 222 24.81 -32.29 20.20
N GLY A 223 24.51 -33.10 19.17
CA GLY A 223 25.21 -34.32 18.77
C GLY A 223 25.15 -35.55 19.68
N LYS A 224 24.48 -36.64 19.20
CA LYS A 224 25.07 -38.00 19.19
C LYS A 224 24.26 -39.03 18.38
N ARG A 225 24.94 -39.54 17.36
CA ARG A 225 25.12 -40.93 16.87
C ARG A 225 24.08 -42.00 17.23
N GLN A 226 23.60 -42.66 16.18
CA GLN A 226 22.75 -43.87 16.18
C GLN A 226 23.46 -45.10 16.75
N ASN A 227 22.69 -46.00 17.37
CA ASN A 227 22.93 -47.46 17.31
C ASN A 227 21.60 -48.24 17.33
N PRO A 228 21.51 -49.41 16.66
CA PRO A 228 20.27 -50.10 16.36
C PRO A 228 19.94 -51.25 17.33
N GLY A 229 18.65 -51.54 17.52
CA GLY A 229 18.18 -52.86 17.96
C GLY A 229 17.10 -52.86 19.05
N ALA A 230 15.83 -53.02 18.64
CA ALA A 230 14.81 -53.80 19.33
C ALA A 230 13.52 -53.80 18.48
N THR A 231 13.27 -54.88 17.74
CA THR A 231 12.07 -55.06 16.93
C THR A 231 10.91 -55.49 17.83
N THR A 232 10.01 -54.59 18.17
CA THR A 232 8.69 -54.94 18.72
C THR A 232 7.63 -54.96 17.61
N PRO A 233 6.58 -55.81 17.70
CA PRO A 233 5.68 -56.05 16.59
C PRO A 233 4.92 -54.78 16.20
N LYS A 234 4.90 -54.46 14.90
CA LYS A 234 4.10 -53.34 14.36
C LYS A 234 2.62 -53.64 14.62
N PRO A 235 1.84 -52.71 15.19
CA PRO A 235 0.40 -52.90 15.35
C PRO A 235 -0.28 -53.03 13.98
N PRO A 236 -1.46 -53.71 13.91
CA PRO A 236 -2.12 -54.03 12.66
C PRO A 236 -2.32 -52.78 11.79
N LEU A 237 -2.16 -52.93 10.48
CA LEU A 237 -2.40 -51.88 9.47
C LEU A 237 -3.76 -51.19 9.67
N ARG A 238 -4.77 -51.93 10.15
CA ARG A 238 -6.10 -51.40 10.50
C ARG A 238 -6.07 -50.40 11.66
N ASN A 239 -5.22 -50.58 12.67
CA ASN A 239 -5.08 -49.62 13.78
C ASN A 239 -4.33 -48.37 13.33
N LYS A 240 -3.32 -48.51 12.45
CA LYS A 240 -2.67 -47.35 11.81
C LYS A 240 -3.59 -46.59 10.86
N LEU A 241 -4.45 -47.29 10.12
CA LEU A 241 -5.48 -46.68 9.27
C LEU A 241 -6.56 -46.01 10.11
N ARG A 242 -6.96 -46.58 11.25
CA ARG A 242 -7.95 -46.00 12.16
C ARG A 242 -7.40 -44.80 12.94
N GLU A 243 -6.14 -44.83 13.35
CA GLU A 243 -5.45 -43.68 13.94
C GLU A 243 -5.19 -42.59 12.89
N LYS A 244 -4.79 -42.94 11.65
CA LYS A 244 -4.72 -41.97 10.54
C LYS A 244 -6.07 -41.44 10.07
N MET A 245 -7.16 -42.20 10.26
CA MET A 245 -8.53 -41.74 10.02
C MET A 245 -9.07 -40.88 11.17
N LYS A 246 -8.58 -41.07 12.41
CA LYS A 246 -8.88 -40.18 13.55
C LYS A 246 -8.06 -38.90 13.53
N THR A 247 -6.82 -38.93 13.02
CA THR A 247 -6.02 -37.72 12.76
C THR A 247 -6.32 -37.09 11.40
N ASN A 248 -7.22 -37.68 10.60
CA ASN A 248 -7.76 -37.02 9.43
C ASN A 248 -8.89 -36.08 9.83
N ILE A 249 -8.54 -34.79 9.95
CA ILE A 249 -9.34 -33.66 9.47
C ILE A 249 -10.79 -33.63 9.99
N VAL A 250 -10.99 -33.90 11.28
CA VAL A 250 -12.23 -33.53 11.97
C VAL A 250 -11.89 -33.12 13.40
N GLU A 251 -11.20 -31.99 13.56
CA GLU A 251 -11.24 -31.24 14.81
C GLU A 251 -11.68 -29.83 14.50
N SER A 252 -13.00 -29.65 14.59
CA SER A 252 -13.71 -28.38 14.49
C SER A 252 -13.63 -27.69 13.13
N ILE A 253 -14.69 -26.97 12.79
CA ILE A 253 -14.60 -25.81 11.91
C ILE A 253 -13.33 -25.04 12.35
N CYS A 254 -12.31 -24.91 11.50
CA CYS A 254 -11.07 -24.23 11.89
C CYS A 254 -11.41 -22.82 12.40
N GLU A 255 -10.65 -22.26 13.35
CA GLU A 255 -10.98 -20.95 13.95
C GLU A 255 -11.19 -19.86 12.88
N LEU A 256 -10.40 -19.93 11.80
CA LEU A 256 -10.60 -19.13 10.61
C LEU A 256 -11.99 -19.33 9.98
N GLU A 257 -12.40 -20.57 9.71
CA GLU A 257 -13.73 -20.88 9.17
C GLU A 257 -14.87 -20.46 10.10
N LYS A 258 -14.65 -20.49 11.42
CA LYS A 258 -15.61 -19.97 12.40
C LYS A 258 -15.73 -18.45 12.24
N TYR A 259 -14.60 -17.74 12.22
CA TYR A 259 -14.56 -16.29 12.00
C TYR A 259 -15.22 -15.88 10.67
N LEU A 260 -14.96 -16.63 9.58
CA LEU A 260 -15.52 -16.32 8.26
C LEU A 260 -17.05 -16.49 8.19
N LYS A 261 -17.64 -17.30 9.08
CA LYS A 261 -19.10 -17.52 9.17
C LYS A 261 -19.83 -16.52 10.05
N GLU A 262 -19.11 -15.80 10.91
CA GLU A 262 -19.71 -14.76 11.74
C GLU A 262 -20.22 -13.61 10.87
N SER A 263 -21.31 -12.97 11.31
CA SER A 263 -21.82 -11.76 10.67
C SER A 263 -20.80 -10.63 10.73
N ALA A 264 -20.79 -9.76 9.72
CA ALA A 264 -20.00 -8.55 9.77
C ALA A 264 -20.47 -7.62 10.90
N GLU A 265 -19.52 -6.97 11.56
CA GLU A 265 -19.81 -5.96 12.59
C GLU A 265 -20.29 -4.64 11.96
N GLU A 266 -21.08 -3.87 12.71
CA GLU A 266 -21.54 -2.56 12.26
C GLU A 266 -20.40 -1.54 12.31
N ASP A 267 -20.32 -0.69 11.28
CA ASP A 267 -19.35 0.40 11.28
C ASP A 267 -19.80 1.51 12.25
N SER A 268 -19.17 1.54 13.42
CA SER A 268 -19.45 2.49 14.49
C SER A 268 -18.20 3.32 14.78
N PRO A 269 -18.33 4.65 15.01
CA PRO A 269 -17.19 5.51 15.35
C PRO A 269 -16.53 5.14 16.70
N MET A 270 -17.16 4.29 17.52
CA MET A 270 -16.56 3.75 18.75
C MET A 270 -15.81 2.43 18.53
N PHE A 271 -15.91 1.83 17.34
CA PHE A 271 -15.23 0.59 17.02
C PHE A 271 -13.73 0.86 16.83
N ASN A 272 -12.90 0.17 17.61
CA ASN A 272 -11.46 0.31 17.58
C ASN A 272 -10.84 -1.08 17.43
N ILE A 273 -9.94 -1.22 16.46
CA ILE A 273 -9.20 -2.46 16.15
C ILE A 273 -7.93 -2.51 17.00
#